data_AF-A0A965D2S7-F1
#
_entry.id   AF-A0A965D2S7-F1
#
_cell.length_a   1.000
_cell.length_b   1.000
_cell.length_c   1.000
_cell.angle_alpha   90.00
_cell.angle_beta   90.00
_cell.angle_gamma   90.00
#
_symmetry.space_group_name_H-M   'P 1'
#
loop_
_entity.id
_entity.type
_entity.pdbx_description
1 polymer ?
#
loop_
_entity_poly.entity_id
_entity_poly.type
_entity_poly.pdbx_seq_one_letter_code
_entity_poly.pdbx_strand_id
1 'polypeptide(L)' 'MQIQIIMPAGAGKRSGNQHTAARWRDFLRSGGHHVTVAADWNGAPADALIALHARKSGAAAYRFHRAF' A
#
# COMPACT_ATOMS: atom_id res chain seq x y z
N MET A 1 10.46 6.48 8.17
CA MET A 1 9.51 5.37 8.38
C MET A 1 9.47 4.49 7.16
N GLN A 2 9.29 3.19 7.37
CA GLN A 2 8.97 2.17 6.38
C GLN A 2 7.45 2.14 6.19
N ILE A 3 6.97 2.55 5.02
CA ILE A 3 5.54 2.61 4.70
C ILE A 3 5.25 1.65 3.54
N GLN A 4 4.27 0.76 3.71
CA GLN A 4 3.80 -0.11 2.64
C GLN A 4 2.45 0.39 2.10
N ILE A 5 2.38 0.65 0.81
CA ILE A 5 1.12 0.89 0.10
C ILE A 5 0.70 -0.41 -0.57
N ILE A 6 -0.48 -0.91 -0.24
CA ILE A 6 -1.07 -2.05 -0.93
C ILE A 6 -2.22 -1.60 -1.81
N MET A 7 -2.31 -2.18 -3.00
CA MET A 7 -3.42 -1.92 -3.90
C MET A 7 -3.69 -3.16 -4.76
N PRO A 8 -4.94 -3.45 -5.15
CA PRO A 8 -5.23 -4.63 -5.96
C PRO A 8 -4.45 -4.57 -7.28
N ALA A 9 -3.71 -5.63 -7.63
CA ALA A 9 -3.08 -5.74 -8.93
C ALA A 9 -4.19 -5.65 -10.01
N GLY A 10 -4.21 -4.53 -10.74
CA GLY A 10 -5.13 -4.36 -11.85
C GLY A 10 -4.64 -5.22 -13.02
N ALA A 11 -5.46 -6.16 -13.47
CA ALA A 11 -5.23 -6.83 -14.75
C ALA A 11 -5.21 -5.76 -15.86
N GLY A 12 -4.02 -5.45 -16.38
CA GLY A 12 -3.82 -4.81 -17.69
C GLY A 12 -4.30 -3.37 -17.89
N LYS A 13 -4.88 -2.68 -16.89
CA LYS A 13 -5.30 -1.26 -17.04
C LYS A 13 -4.72 -0.38 -15.95
N ARG A 14 -4.16 0.77 -16.37
CA ARG A 14 -3.84 1.96 -15.57
C ARG A 14 -5.04 2.35 -14.70
N SER A 15 -5.17 1.74 -13.53
CA SER A 15 -6.33 1.96 -12.66
C SER A 15 -6.16 3.27 -11.87
N GLY A 16 -7.26 3.84 -11.39
CA GLY A 16 -7.21 4.99 -10.48
C GLY A 16 -6.34 4.70 -9.25
N ASN A 17 -6.37 3.46 -8.75
CA ASN A 17 -5.53 3.03 -7.62
C ASN A 17 -4.03 3.08 -7.94
N GLN A 18 -3.61 2.72 -9.15
CA GLN A 18 -2.20 2.80 -9.55
C GLN A 18 -1.70 4.25 -9.58
N HIS A 19 -2.51 5.17 -10.11
CA HIS A 19 -2.18 6.60 -10.09
C HIS A 19 -2.14 7.14 -8.67
N THR A 20 -3.11 6.78 -7.82
CA THR A 20 -3.12 7.18 -6.41
C THR A 20 -1.90 6.63 -5.67
N ALA A 21 -1.57 5.34 -5.84
CA ALA A 21 -0.41 4.72 -5.22
C ALA A 21 0.90 5.41 -5.64
N ALA A 22 1.06 5.71 -6.94
CA ALA A 22 2.24 6.42 -7.44
C ALA A 22 2.37 7.82 -6.84
N ARG A 23 1.28 8.61 -6.86
CA ARG A 23 1.27 9.97 -6.28
C ARG A 23 1.59 9.97 -4.79
N TRP A 24 0.97 9.08 -4.03
CA TRP A 24 1.21 8.97 -2.59
C TRP A 24 2.62 8.49 -2.28
N ARG A 25 3.14 7.51 -3.03
CA ARG A 25 4.52 7.06 -2.91
C ARG A 25 5.49 8.22 -3.10
N ASP A 26 5.30 9.02 -4.15
CA ASP A 26 6.22 10.11 -4.47
C ASP A 26 6.12 11.24 -3.43
N PHE A 27 4.90 11.59 -3.00
CA PHE A 27 4.68 12.55 -1.90
C PHE A 27 5.34 12.11 -0.59
N LEU A 28 5.08 10.88 -0.13
CA LEU A 28 5.65 10.36 1.12
C LEU A 28 7.18 10.21 1.05
N ARG A 29 7.73 9.84 -0.12
CA ARG A 29 9.18 9.83 -0.34
C ARG A 29 9.79 11.22 -0.26
N SER A 30 9.12 12.25 -0.78
CA SER A 30 9.59 13.64 -0.62
C SER A 30 9.63 14.10 0.85
N GLY A 31 8.82 13.48 1.71
CA GLY A 31 8.88 13.66 3.17
C GLY A 31 9.96 12.83 3.88
N GLY A 32 10.84 12.13 3.15
CA GLY A 32 11.92 11.32 3.74
C GLY A 32 11.50 9.91 4.19
N HIS A 33 10.35 9.41 3.76
CA HIS A 33 9.91 8.05 4.06
C HIS A 33 10.38 7.03 3.02
N HIS A 34 10.62 5.79 3.45
CA HIS A 34 10.85 4.67 2.55
C HIS A 34 9.49 4.04 2.23
N VAL A 35 9.11 4.03 0.95
CA VAL A 35 7.78 3.61 0.52
C VAL A 35 7.85 2.54 -0.55
N THR A 36 7.18 1.42 -0.33
CA THR A 36 7.00 0.34 -1.31
C THR A 36 5.53 0.20 -1.70
N VAL A 37 5.28 -0.31 -2.91
CA VAL A 37 3.94 -0.55 -3.43
C VAL A 37 3.83 -2.02 -3.79
N ALA A 38 2.82 -2.72 -3.27
CA ALA A 38 2.61 -4.14 -3.52
C ALA A 38 1.13 -4.46 -3.80
N ALA A 39 0.88 -5.64 -4.36
CA ALA A 39 -0.48 -6.13 -4.60
C ALA A 39 -1.19 -6.57 -3.31
N ASP A 40 -0.41 -7.05 -2.34
CA ASP A 40 -0.86 -7.57 -1.05
C ASP A 40 0.23 -7.35 0.00
N TRP A 41 -0.13 -7.44 1.28
CA TRP A 41 0.79 -7.46 2.42
C TRP A 41 1.25 -8.90 2.70
N ASN A 42 2.55 -9.12 2.68
CA ASN A 42 3.19 -10.45 2.78
C ASN A 42 3.72 -10.78 4.19
N GLY A 43 3.35 -10.02 5.21
CA GLY A 43 3.89 -10.19 6.56
C GLY A 43 5.15 -9.37 6.84
N ALA A 44 5.70 -8.66 5.86
CA ALA A 44 6.88 -7.82 6.08
C ALA A 44 6.57 -6.69 7.09
N PRO A 45 7.48 -6.41 8.04
CA PRO A 45 7.32 -5.32 8.99
C PRO A 45 7.28 -3.97 8.27
N ALA A 46 6.45 -3.06 8.79
CA ALA A 46 6.36 -1.68 8.35
C ALA A 46 5.84 -0.83 9.51
N ASP A 47 6.24 0.44 9.56
CA ASP A 47 5.76 1.38 10.56
C ASP A 47 4.30 1.81 10.25
N ALA A 48 3.89 1.73 8.98
CA ALA A 48 2.52 1.99 8.55
C ALA A 48 2.15 1.21 7.28
N LEU A 49 0.87 0.83 7.16
CA LEU A 49 0.27 0.24 5.98
C LEU A 49 -0.87 1.12 5.44
N ILE A 50 -0.84 1.44 4.15
CA ILE A 50 -1.90 2.18 3.44
C ILE A 50 -2.60 1.22 2.48
N ALA A 51 -3.85 0.87 2.78
CA ALA A 51 -4.65 -0.02 1.95
C ALA A 51 -5.53 0.76 0.97
N LEU A 52 -5.10 0.87 -0.29
CA LEU A 52 -5.88 1.52 -1.33
C LEU A 52 -6.94 0.57 -1.87
N HIS A 53 -8.21 0.93 -1.66
CA HIS A 53 -9.43 0.16 -1.92
C HIS A 53 -9.87 -0.73 -0.74
N ALA A 54 -10.74 -0.17 0.12
CA ALA A 54 -11.24 -0.82 1.34
C ALA A 54 -11.75 -2.26 1.12
N ARG A 55 -12.57 -2.52 0.10
CA ARG A 55 -13.10 -3.88 -0.14
C ARG A 55 -12.04 -4.90 -0.60
N LYS A 56 -11.14 -4.53 -1.53
CA LYS A 56 -10.21 -5.47 -2.16
C LYS A 56 -8.90 -5.63 -1.39
N SER A 57 -8.49 -4.61 -0.64
CA SER A 57 -7.29 -4.62 0.19
C SER A 57 -7.59 -4.69 1.69
N GLY A 58 -8.87 -4.78 2.08
CA GLY A 58 -9.28 -4.83 3.49
C GLY A 58 -8.76 -6.06 4.24
N ALA A 59 -8.70 -7.22 3.58
CA ALA A 59 -8.15 -8.44 4.19
C ALA A 59 -6.69 -8.26 4.60
N ALA A 60 -5.91 -7.55 3.80
CA ALA A 60 -4.51 -7.27 4.08
C ALA A 60 -4.33 -6.26 5.22
N ALA A 61 -5.16 -5.22 5.27
CA ALA A 61 -5.21 -4.29 6.41
C ALA A 61 -5.56 -5.01 7.72
N TYR A 62 -6.54 -5.92 7.68
CA TYR A 62 -6.91 -6.72 8.84
C TYR A 62 -5.78 -7.64 9.29
N ARG A 63 -5.09 -8.30 8.35
CA ARG A 63 -3.92 -9.12 8.67
C ARG A 63 -2.80 -8.30 9.33
N PHE A 64 -2.53 -7.10 8.82
CA PHE A 64 -1.51 -6.20 9.40
C PHE A 64 -1.87 -5.79 10.83
N HIS A 65 -3.11 -5.36 11.06
CA HIS A 65 -3.59 -5.00 12.39
C HIS A 65 -3.57 -6.17 13.40
N ARG A 66 -3.65 -7.42 12.93
CA ARG A 66 -3.51 -8.57 13.82
C ARG A 66 -2.06 -8.90 14.19
N ALA A 67 -1.10 -8.42 13.41
CA ALA A 67 0.31 -8.72 13.61
C ALA A 67 1.05 -7.65 14.43
N PHE A 68 0.50 -6.44 14.52
CA PHE A 68 1.05 -5.28 15.24
C PHE A 68 -0.07 -4.52 15.95
#